data_AF-A0A7K6B5S2-F1
#
_entry.id   AF-A0A7K6B5S2-F1
#
_cell.length_a   1.000
_cell.length_b   1.000
_cell.length_c   1.000
_cell.angle_alpha   90.00
_cell.angle_beta   90.00
_cell.angle_gamma   90.00
#
_symmetry.space_group_name_H-M   'P 1'
#
loop_
_entity.id
_entity.type
_entity.pdbx_description
1 polymer ?
#
loop_
_entity_poly.entity_id
_entity_poly.type
_entity_poly.pdbx_seq_one_letter_code
_entity_poly.pdbx_strand_id
1 'polypeptide(L)'
;CPITMFWKFDLNTTSHVDKLLDKEDVTLHELMDEDDILQECKAQNRKLLDFLCQQHCMEELVNLITHEPPMDMDEKIRFKYPNTACELLTSDVPQINDKLGGDETLLNILYDFLDHEPPLNPLLASFFSKTIGNLIARKTEQVISFLRKKDKFISLVLKHIDTSAMMDLLLRLISCVEPTTLRQEVLNWLNEARIIQRLVELIHSSQDEDRQSNASQTLCDIIRLSRDQSNQLQDIPEPDPLLTALESQECVEQLLKNMFDGEQTENCIVNGTQVLLTLLETRRSGVEGLMDSYTQGFERSYTVSSSILHGIQPRLKDFHQLLLSPPKKTAILTTIGVLEEPLGNARLHGSRLIAALLHTNTPSINQELCRLSTMDLLLDLFFKYTWNNFLHFQVELSIAAILSHSVQEGKAVMNEAESKQEVLNGNVATENSEAPENSSENIMVTHLFQKCCLVQRILDAWEANDKIQAEGGMRRGNMGHLTRIANAVVHNMEKGPMQTQISDFIKELPEDCRGRWESFVEETLTETNRRNTVDLVSTHHLHSSSEDEDIESAFPNELSLQQAFSEYQIQQMTANFVDQFGFNDEEFADQDDNI
;
A
#
# COMPACT_ATOMS: atom_id res chain seq x y z
N CYS A 1 -22.49 51.55 44.57
CA CYS A 1 -23.16 50.25 44.72
C CYS A 1 -22.31 49.17 44.08
N PRO A 2 -21.84 48.16 44.83
CA PRO A 2 -21.15 47.01 44.29
C PRO A 2 -22.16 45.90 43.94
N ILE A 3 -21.95 45.18 42.84
CA ILE A 3 -22.63 43.91 42.56
C ILE A 3 -21.58 42.92 42.05
N THR A 4 -21.24 41.99 42.96
CA THR A 4 -20.87 40.58 42.77
C THR A 4 -19.77 40.19 41.78
N MET A 5 -18.59 39.85 42.33
CA MET A 5 -17.77 38.75 41.80
C MET A 5 -18.43 37.42 42.19
N PHE A 6 -19.09 36.78 41.22
CA PHE A 6 -19.75 35.47 41.34
C PHE A 6 -18.89 34.37 40.71
N TRP A 7 -17.62 34.27 41.10
CA TRP A 7 -16.80 33.09 40.82
C TRP A 7 -15.83 32.92 41.99
N LYS A 8 -16.24 32.13 42.99
CA LYS A 8 -15.29 31.50 43.90
C LYS A 8 -14.49 30.51 43.07
N PHE A 9 -13.27 30.88 42.69
CA PHE A 9 -12.26 29.88 42.42
C PHE A 9 -11.99 29.17 43.76
N ASP A 10 -12.41 27.91 43.87
CA ASP A 10 -11.91 27.02 44.91
C ASP A 10 -10.42 26.78 44.66
N LEU A 11 -9.58 27.72 45.13
CA LEU A 11 -8.11 27.71 45.01
C LEU A 11 -7.44 26.68 45.93
N ASN A 12 -8.14 25.62 46.33
CA ASN A 12 -7.66 24.67 47.34
C ASN A 12 -8.03 23.20 47.06
N THR A 13 -8.09 22.79 45.78
CA THR A 13 -8.06 21.36 45.43
C THR A 13 -6.62 20.87 45.51
N THR A 14 -6.16 20.53 46.72
CA THR A 14 -5.00 19.64 46.89
C THR A 14 -5.29 18.37 46.10
N SER A 15 -4.44 18.08 45.13
CA SER A 15 -4.54 16.90 44.26
C SER A 15 -4.75 15.64 45.11
N HIS A 16 -5.63 14.74 44.67
CA HIS A 16 -5.87 13.48 45.37
C HIS A 16 -4.59 12.64 45.38
N VAL A 17 -3.84 12.67 44.27
CA VAL A 17 -2.49 12.11 44.14
C VAL A 17 -1.55 12.68 45.22
N ASP A 18 -1.53 14.00 45.42
CA ASP A 18 -0.67 14.61 46.44
C ASP A 18 -1.01 14.12 47.86
N LYS A 19 -2.31 13.93 48.16
CA LYS A 19 -2.76 13.43 49.47
C LYS A 19 -2.38 11.96 49.68
N LEU A 20 -2.40 11.14 48.62
CA LEU A 20 -1.93 9.76 48.69
C LEU A 20 -0.42 9.71 48.92
N LEU A 21 0.34 10.54 48.22
CA LEU A 21 1.80 10.61 48.34
C LEU A 21 2.29 11.13 49.70
N ASP A 22 1.43 11.81 50.46
CA ASP A 22 1.71 12.21 51.84
C ASP A 22 1.56 11.04 52.85
N LYS A 23 1.05 9.87 52.43
CA LYS A 23 1.01 8.65 53.26
C LYS A 23 2.37 7.93 53.23
N GLU A 24 2.79 7.35 54.37
CA GLU A 24 4.10 6.69 54.49
C GLU A 24 4.22 5.38 53.68
N ASP A 25 3.12 4.64 53.48
CA ASP A 25 3.10 3.32 52.83
C ASP A 25 2.31 3.29 51.51
N VAL A 26 2.32 4.40 50.75
CA VAL A 26 1.61 4.47 49.46
C VAL A 26 2.21 3.49 48.44
N THR A 27 1.35 2.76 47.73
CA THR A 27 1.79 1.82 46.69
C THR A 27 1.59 2.38 45.28
N LEU A 28 2.33 1.86 44.30
CA LEU A 28 2.13 2.21 42.90
C LEU A 28 0.70 1.91 42.43
N HIS A 29 0.15 0.76 42.82
CA HIS A 29 -1.21 0.36 42.45
C HIS A 29 -2.27 1.32 42.99
N GLU A 30 -2.13 1.81 44.23
CA GLU A 30 -3.04 2.83 44.79
C GLU A 30 -3.01 4.12 43.96
N LEU A 31 -1.84 4.55 43.47
CA LEU A 31 -1.75 5.72 42.60
C LEU A 31 -2.34 5.46 41.21
N MET A 32 -2.10 4.28 40.64
CA MET A 32 -2.63 3.88 39.32
C MET A 32 -4.15 3.71 39.31
N ASP A 33 -4.77 3.60 40.48
CA ASP A 33 -6.22 3.58 40.62
C ASP A 33 -6.88 4.96 40.59
N GLU A 34 -6.11 6.04 40.75
CA GLU A 34 -6.61 7.41 40.66
C GLU A 34 -6.81 7.85 39.20
N ASP A 35 -7.97 8.47 38.93
CA ASP A 35 -8.37 8.88 37.57
C ASP A 35 -7.48 10.00 36.98
N ASP A 36 -6.85 10.81 37.83
CA ASP A 36 -6.04 11.96 37.45
C ASP A 36 -4.53 11.65 37.34
N ILE A 37 -4.07 10.42 37.64
CA ILE A 37 -2.63 10.08 37.62
C ILE A 37 -1.93 10.44 36.31
N LEU A 38 -2.56 10.14 35.16
CA LEU A 38 -2.00 10.45 33.85
C LEU A 38 -1.95 11.96 33.58
N GLN A 39 -2.95 12.70 34.06
CA GLN A 39 -3.00 14.16 33.90
C GLN A 39 -1.94 14.83 34.78
N GLU A 40 -1.83 14.41 36.05
CA GLU A 40 -0.83 14.88 37.01
C GLU A 40 0.60 14.56 36.55
N CYS A 41 0.82 13.36 35.98
CA CYS A 41 2.10 12.97 35.39
C CYS A 41 2.46 13.89 34.21
N LYS A 42 1.52 14.12 33.28
CA LYS A 42 1.72 15.03 32.12
C LYS A 42 1.87 16.49 32.56
N ALA A 43 1.23 16.89 33.66
CA ALA A 43 1.39 18.20 34.30
C ALA A 43 2.72 18.35 35.06
N GLN A 44 3.56 17.30 35.06
CA GLN A 44 4.86 17.25 35.73
C GLN A 44 4.77 17.51 37.24
N ASN A 45 3.77 16.93 37.90
CA ASN A 45 3.67 16.98 39.36
C ASN A 45 4.94 16.40 40.01
N ARG A 46 5.68 17.23 40.74
CA ARG A 46 6.99 16.88 41.30
C ARG A 46 6.92 15.71 42.28
N LYS A 47 5.93 15.70 43.19
CA LYS A 47 5.81 14.61 44.17
C LYS A 47 5.56 13.28 43.46
N LEU A 48 4.66 13.29 42.47
CA LEU A 48 4.35 12.09 41.69
C LEU A 48 5.57 11.61 40.91
N LEU A 49 6.29 12.51 40.23
CA LEU A 49 7.47 12.13 39.45
C LEU A 49 8.61 11.63 40.34
N ASP A 50 8.83 12.24 41.51
CA ASP A 50 9.82 11.78 42.48
C ASP A 50 9.48 10.37 43.01
N PHE A 51 8.19 10.02 43.11
CA PHE A 51 7.74 8.68 43.47
C PHE A 51 7.87 7.69 42.30
N LEU A 52 7.32 8.02 41.12
CA LEU A 52 7.33 7.15 39.95
C LEU A 52 8.76 6.83 39.47
N CYS A 53 9.69 7.78 39.57
CA CYS A 53 11.08 7.59 39.14
C CYS A 53 11.94 6.79 40.15
N GLN A 54 11.37 6.33 41.26
CA GLN A 54 12.05 5.40 42.17
C GLN A 54 12.27 4.06 41.46
N GLN A 55 13.40 3.40 41.79
CA GLN A 55 13.82 2.17 41.09
C GLN A 55 12.73 1.10 41.07
N HIS A 56 12.15 0.78 42.23
CA HIS A 56 11.15 -0.27 42.35
C HIS A 56 9.86 0.06 41.59
N CYS A 57 9.40 1.32 41.62
CA CYS A 57 8.23 1.77 40.86
C CYS A 57 8.46 1.62 39.36
N MET A 58 9.63 2.03 38.85
CA MET A 58 9.96 1.89 37.44
C MET A 58 10.07 0.43 37.01
N GLU A 59 10.69 -0.43 37.82
CA GLU A 59 10.75 -1.87 37.56
C GLU A 59 9.34 -2.48 37.53
N GLU A 60 8.46 -2.10 38.45
CA GLU A 60 7.08 -2.56 38.49
C GLU A 60 6.27 -2.09 37.26
N LEU A 61 6.37 -0.81 36.88
CA LEU A 61 5.77 -0.28 35.66
C LEU A 61 6.23 -1.03 34.40
N VAL A 62 7.53 -1.30 34.29
CA VAL A 62 8.09 -2.04 33.16
C VAL A 62 7.61 -3.50 33.18
N ASN A 63 7.56 -4.15 34.34
CA ASN A 63 7.05 -5.52 34.47
C ASN A 63 5.58 -5.63 34.08
N LEU A 64 4.75 -4.64 34.42
CA LEU A 64 3.33 -4.60 34.04
C LEU A 64 3.12 -4.61 32.51
N ILE A 65 4.07 -4.10 31.72
CA ILE A 65 3.97 -4.09 30.25
C ILE A 65 4.72 -5.25 29.57
N THR A 66 5.49 -6.05 30.30
CA THR A 66 6.28 -7.17 29.75
C THR A 66 5.87 -8.55 30.27
N HIS A 67 5.09 -8.63 31.34
CA HIS A 67 4.63 -9.89 31.91
C HIS A 67 3.12 -10.02 31.84
N GLU A 68 2.63 -11.21 31.50
CA GLU A 68 1.20 -11.45 31.51
C GLU A 68 0.64 -11.35 32.93
N PRO A 69 -0.46 -10.62 33.13
CA PRO A 69 -1.09 -10.54 34.42
C PRO A 69 -1.71 -11.90 34.79
N PRO A 70 -1.73 -12.27 36.07
CA PRO A 70 -2.29 -13.54 36.54
C PRO A 70 -3.71 -13.79 36.03
N MET A 71 -4.00 -15.04 35.65
CA MET A 71 -5.28 -15.43 35.06
C MET A 71 -6.46 -15.38 36.04
N ASP A 72 -6.18 -15.34 37.34
CA ASP A 72 -7.16 -15.22 38.42
C ASP A 72 -7.57 -13.77 38.72
N MET A 73 -6.89 -12.77 38.13
CA MET A 73 -7.30 -11.37 38.20
C MET A 73 -8.49 -11.07 37.27
N ASP A 74 -9.33 -10.11 37.68
CA ASP A 74 -10.43 -9.61 36.87
C ASP A 74 -9.93 -9.05 35.53
N GLU A 75 -10.64 -9.34 34.43
CA GLU A 75 -10.22 -8.98 33.08
C GLU A 75 -10.04 -7.47 32.90
N LYS A 76 -10.87 -6.65 33.55
CA LYS A 76 -10.72 -5.18 33.51
C LYS A 76 -9.40 -4.75 34.12
N ILE A 77 -9.00 -5.40 35.21
CA ILE A 77 -7.75 -5.12 35.92
C ILE A 77 -6.55 -5.58 35.09
N ARG A 78 -6.65 -6.77 34.47
CA ARG A 78 -5.64 -7.32 33.56
C ARG A 78 -5.34 -6.40 32.36
N PHE A 79 -6.30 -5.56 31.95
CA PHE A 79 -6.08 -4.53 30.94
C PHE A 79 -5.66 -3.18 31.55
N LYS A 80 -6.33 -2.73 32.63
CA LYS A 80 -6.16 -1.41 33.24
C LYS A 80 -4.71 -1.13 33.60
N TYR A 81 -4.07 -2.00 34.40
CA TYR A 81 -2.73 -1.70 34.92
C TYR A 81 -1.64 -1.71 33.84
N PRO A 82 -1.54 -2.71 32.94
CA PRO A 82 -0.61 -2.66 31.82
C PRO A 82 -0.81 -1.43 30.92
N ASN A 83 -2.07 -1.06 30.65
CA ASN A 83 -2.38 0.12 29.83
C ASN A 83 -1.95 1.43 30.52
N THR A 84 -2.31 1.63 31.78
CA THR A 84 -1.88 2.81 32.55
C THR A 84 -0.37 2.88 32.68
N ALA A 85 0.30 1.74 32.91
CA ALA A 85 1.76 1.68 32.98
C ALA A 85 2.40 2.07 31.64
N CYS A 86 1.88 1.55 30.52
CA CYS A 86 2.34 1.95 29.19
C CYS A 86 2.14 3.46 28.95
N GLU A 87 1.00 4.03 29.31
CA GLU A 87 0.72 5.46 29.16
C GLU A 87 1.64 6.34 30.03
N LEU A 88 1.99 5.90 31.24
CA LEU A 88 2.96 6.58 32.10
C LEU A 88 4.37 6.51 31.51
N LEU A 89 4.83 5.33 31.12
CA LEU A 89 6.17 5.10 30.56
C LEU A 89 6.37 5.79 29.20
N THR A 90 5.28 6.03 28.47
CA THR A 90 5.28 6.72 27.17
C THR A 90 4.73 8.14 27.25
N SER A 91 4.50 8.65 28.46
CA SER A 91 4.23 10.07 28.66
C SER A 91 5.46 10.87 28.25
N ASP A 92 5.27 11.96 27.50
CA ASP A 92 6.35 12.82 27.02
C ASP A 92 6.96 13.67 28.15
N VAL A 93 7.33 13.02 29.25
CA VAL A 93 7.84 13.58 30.48
C VAL A 93 9.34 13.30 30.56
N PRO A 94 10.20 14.33 30.57
CA PRO A 94 11.65 14.15 30.55
C PRO A 94 12.20 13.26 31.67
N GLN A 95 11.73 13.42 32.92
CA GLN A 95 12.25 12.63 34.05
C GLN A 95 12.03 11.12 33.87
N ILE A 96 10.84 10.72 33.39
CA ILE A 96 10.52 9.31 33.13
C ILE A 96 11.38 8.77 31.98
N ASN A 97 11.49 9.53 30.88
CA ASN A 97 12.32 9.16 29.75
C ASN A 97 13.81 9.07 30.11
N ASP A 98 14.32 10.01 30.91
CA ASP A 98 15.70 10.03 31.42
C ASP A 98 15.98 8.80 32.27
N LYS A 99 15.07 8.47 33.20
CA LYS A 99 15.21 7.31 34.07
C LYS A 99 15.12 6.00 33.29
N LEU A 100 14.13 5.86 32.42
CA LEU A 100 13.89 4.64 31.65
C LEU A 100 14.99 4.38 30.60
N GLY A 101 15.38 5.40 29.84
CA GLY A 101 16.41 5.28 28.80
C GLY A 101 17.85 5.32 29.31
N GLY A 102 18.08 5.84 30.52
CA GLY A 102 19.41 5.93 31.14
C GLY A 102 19.77 4.74 32.03
N ASP A 103 18.80 3.90 32.39
CA ASP A 103 18.99 2.78 33.30
C ASP A 103 19.06 1.44 32.55
N GLU A 104 20.26 0.87 32.45
CA GLU A 104 20.46 -0.42 31.77
C GLU A 104 19.65 -1.55 32.43
N THR A 105 19.31 -1.49 33.73
CA THR A 105 18.50 -2.53 34.38
C THR A 105 17.07 -2.56 33.82
N LEU A 106 16.43 -1.40 33.69
CA LEU A 106 15.09 -1.27 33.12
C LEU A 106 15.07 -1.64 31.63
N LEU A 107 16.09 -1.20 30.88
CA LEU A 107 16.25 -1.58 29.47
C LEU A 107 16.45 -3.09 29.29
N ASN A 108 17.14 -3.76 30.23
CA ASN A 108 17.26 -5.22 30.22
C ASN A 108 15.91 -5.90 30.47
N ILE A 109 15.10 -5.45 31.43
CA ILE A 109 13.75 -6.02 31.66
C ILE A 109 12.88 -5.87 30.40
N LEU A 110 12.92 -4.72 29.73
CA LEU A 110 12.26 -4.53 28.45
C LEU A 110 12.79 -5.50 27.39
N TYR A 111 14.11 -5.61 27.24
CA TYR A 111 14.74 -6.49 26.26
C TYR A 111 14.39 -7.97 26.49
N ASP A 112 14.38 -8.42 27.74
CA ASP A 112 14.12 -9.81 28.12
C ASP A 112 12.69 -10.25 27.76
N PHE A 113 11.76 -9.31 27.54
CA PHE A 113 10.45 -9.61 26.96
C PHE A 113 10.54 -10.37 25.63
N LEU A 114 11.57 -10.09 24.83
CA LEU A 114 11.78 -10.73 23.54
C LEU A 114 12.32 -12.17 23.67
N ASP A 115 12.85 -12.56 24.83
CA ASP A 115 13.33 -13.93 25.08
C ASP A 115 12.19 -14.93 25.35
N HIS A 116 10.96 -14.46 25.55
CA HIS A 116 9.79 -15.34 25.66
C HIS A 116 9.60 -16.21 24.40
N GLU A 117 8.94 -17.35 24.57
CA GLU A 117 8.58 -18.22 23.45
C GLU A 117 7.38 -17.67 22.69
N PRO A 118 7.33 -17.80 21.36
CA PRO A 118 6.19 -17.33 20.58
C PRO A 118 4.96 -18.22 20.82
N PRO A 119 3.75 -17.68 20.63
CA PRO A 119 3.46 -16.29 20.28
C PRO A 119 3.56 -15.37 21.50
N LEU A 120 3.98 -14.12 21.27
CA LEU A 120 3.87 -13.09 22.29
C LEU A 120 2.41 -12.67 22.45
N ASN A 121 2.06 -12.18 23.65
CA ASN A 121 0.79 -11.51 23.86
C ASN A 121 0.71 -10.25 22.97
N PRO A 122 -0.26 -10.12 22.05
CA PRO A 122 -0.31 -9.00 21.11
C PRO A 122 -0.42 -7.63 21.80
N LEU A 123 -1.13 -7.56 22.94
CA LEU A 123 -1.28 -6.33 23.70
C LEU A 123 0.04 -5.92 24.35
N LEU A 124 0.71 -6.84 25.05
CA LEU A 124 2.01 -6.55 25.67
C LEU A 124 3.09 -6.24 24.62
N ALA A 125 3.08 -6.95 23.48
CA ALA A 125 3.96 -6.65 22.36
C ALA A 125 3.73 -5.23 21.82
N SER A 126 2.48 -4.77 21.77
CA SER A 126 2.15 -3.39 21.39
C SER A 126 2.68 -2.38 22.41
N PHE A 127 2.56 -2.66 23.72
CA PHE A 127 3.10 -1.78 24.77
C PHE A 127 4.63 -1.74 24.76
N PHE A 128 5.28 -2.90 24.65
CA PHE A 128 6.72 -3.00 24.48
C PHE A 128 7.21 -2.19 23.27
N SER A 129 6.59 -2.40 22.10
CA SER A 129 6.94 -1.67 20.86
C SER A 129 6.72 -0.18 21.00
N LYS A 130 5.60 0.24 21.61
CA LYS A 130 5.28 1.66 21.88
C LYS A 130 6.31 2.28 22.82
N THR A 131 6.69 1.58 23.89
CA THR A 131 7.68 2.06 24.87
C THR A 131 9.08 2.18 24.28
N ILE A 132 9.60 1.13 23.62
CA ILE A 132 10.91 1.21 22.95
C ILE A 132 10.87 2.25 21.83
N GLY A 133 9.80 2.32 21.06
CA GLY A 133 9.62 3.32 20.00
C GLY A 133 9.64 4.75 20.53
N ASN A 134 8.99 5.03 21.67
CA ASN A 134 9.08 6.34 22.33
C ASN A 134 10.51 6.63 22.79
N LEU A 135 11.19 5.64 23.37
CA LEU A 135 12.57 5.77 23.80
C LEU A 135 13.54 5.99 22.62
N ILE A 136 13.31 5.38 21.45
CA ILE A 136 14.08 5.67 20.23
C ILE A 136 13.92 7.14 19.83
N ALA A 137 12.74 7.73 20.00
CA ALA A 137 12.50 9.14 19.65
C ALA A 137 13.04 10.13 20.71
N ARG A 138 13.03 9.77 21.99
CA ARG A 138 13.37 10.68 23.11
C ARG A 138 14.77 10.47 23.71
N LYS A 139 15.32 9.27 23.56
CA LYS A 139 16.60 8.79 24.12
C LYS A 139 17.41 8.02 23.09
N THR A 140 17.42 8.55 21.85
CA THR A 140 17.95 7.90 20.66
C THR A 140 19.35 7.32 20.87
N GLU A 141 20.33 8.13 21.28
CA GLU A 141 21.72 7.69 21.42
C GLU A 141 21.87 6.57 22.46
N GLN A 142 21.23 6.70 23.63
CA GLN A 142 21.33 5.72 24.71
C GLN A 142 20.71 4.38 24.30
N VAL A 143 19.51 4.44 23.73
CA VAL A 143 18.72 3.24 23.37
C VAL A 143 19.35 2.53 22.17
N ILE A 144 19.75 3.26 21.12
CA ILE A 144 20.44 2.67 19.97
C ILE A 144 21.78 2.06 20.40
N SER A 145 22.55 2.72 21.27
CA SER A 145 23.78 2.15 21.81
C SER A 145 23.51 0.85 22.58
N PHE A 146 22.47 0.82 23.41
CA PHE A 146 22.07 -0.38 24.15
C PHE A 146 21.66 -1.53 23.21
N LEU A 147 20.77 -1.27 22.24
CA LEU A 147 20.28 -2.29 21.31
C LEU A 147 21.39 -2.85 20.42
N ARG A 148 22.34 -2.01 19.96
CA ARG A 148 23.51 -2.45 19.17
C ARG A 148 24.45 -3.38 19.95
N LYS A 149 24.50 -3.30 21.29
CA LYS A 149 25.27 -4.23 22.13
C LYS A 149 24.61 -5.61 22.26
N LYS A 150 23.34 -5.74 21.88
CA LYS A 150 22.56 -6.98 21.99
C LYS A 150 22.59 -7.73 20.65
N ASP A 151 23.60 -8.58 20.46
CA ASP A 151 23.82 -9.32 19.19
C ASP A 151 22.58 -10.10 18.68
N LYS A 152 21.71 -10.56 19.59
CA LYS A 152 20.50 -11.31 19.26
C LYS A 152 19.27 -10.46 18.99
N PHE A 153 19.31 -9.15 19.22
CA PHE A 153 18.14 -8.28 19.18
C PHE A 153 17.34 -8.43 17.88
N ILE A 154 17.99 -8.26 16.72
CA ILE A 154 17.33 -8.40 15.41
C ILE A 154 16.75 -9.80 15.22
N SER A 155 17.43 -10.83 15.71
CA SER A 155 16.94 -12.21 15.63
C SER A 155 15.72 -12.47 16.48
N LEU A 156 15.64 -11.86 17.67
CA LEU A 156 14.47 -11.98 18.53
C LEU A 156 13.29 -11.16 17.99
N VAL A 157 13.52 -9.97 17.44
CA VAL A 157 12.45 -9.20 16.77
C VAL A 157 11.87 -9.99 15.60
N LEU A 158 12.71 -10.62 14.77
CA LEU A 158 12.25 -11.48 13.65
C LEU A 158 11.63 -12.81 14.11
N LYS A 159 11.97 -13.30 15.31
CA LYS A 159 11.33 -14.47 15.93
C LYS A 159 9.84 -14.21 16.17
N HIS A 160 9.49 -12.96 16.51
CA HIS A 160 8.15 -12.53 16.92
C HIS A 160 7.43 -11.64 15.89
N ILE A 161 7.88 -11.64 14.64
CA ILE A 161 7.32 -10.81 13.57
C ILE A 161 5.90 -11.20 13.15
N ASP A 162 5.38 -12.33 13.63
CA ASP A 162 3.94 -12.67 13.57
C ASP A 162 3.07 -11.60 14.25
N THR A 163 3.62 -10.87 15.23
CA THR A 163 2.94 -9.73 15.83
C THR A 163 3.32 -8.42 15.12
N SER A 164 2.33 -7.68 14.61
CA SER A 164 2.51 -6.42 13.87
C SER A 164 3.28 -5.33 14.66
N ALA A 165 3.26 -5.40 15.98
CA ALA A 165 4.05 -4.53 16.85
C ALA A 165 5.56 -4.63 16.60
N MET A 166 6.07 -5.81 16.22
CA MET A 166 7.50 -6.00 15.91
C MET A 166 7.88 -5.38 14.56
N MET A 167 6.97 -5.40 13.58
CA MET A 167 7.13 -4.65 12.34
C MET A 167 7.22 -3.15 12.61
N ASP A 168 6.29 -2.59 13.39
CA ASP A 168 6.33 -1.16 13.76
C ASP A 168 7.65 -0.78 14.45
N LEU A 169 8.14 -1.63 15.36
CA LEU A 169 9.44 -1.41 16.01
C LEU A 169 10.60 -1.34 15.01
N LEU A 170 10.64 -2.26 14.03
CA LEU A 170 11.65 -2.22 12.96
C LEU A 170 11.54 -0.94 12.12
N LEU A 171 10.33 -0.54 11.74
CA LEU A 171 10.10 0.67 10.96
C LEU A 171 10.50 1.94 11.74
N ARG A 172 10.26 1.98 13.06
CA ARG A 172 10.73 3.09 13.92
C ARG A 172 12.25 3.16 14.02
N LEU A 173 12.95 2.03 14.06
CA LEU A 173 14.42 2.03 14.00
C LEU A 173 14.95 2.62 12.68
N ILE A 174 14.21 2.45 11.58
CA ILE A 174 14.59 2.94 10.26
C ILE A 174 14.23 4.44 10.09
N SER A 175 13.08 4.87 10.61
CA SER A 175 12.49 6.18 10.31
C SER A 175 12.62 7.22 11.43
N CYS A 176 12.67 6.82 12.70
CA CYS A 176 12.58 7.74 13.85
C CYS A 176 13.93 8.09 14.48
N VAL A 177 15.04 7.53 13.97
CA VAL A 177 16.38 7.81 14.52
C VAL A 177 16.88 9.17 14.02
N GLU A 178 17.24 10.05 14.94
CA GLU A 178 17.85 11.37 14.68
C GLU A 178 19.07 11.55 15.60
N PRO A 179 20.15 12.24 15.17
CA PRO A 179 20.31 12.94 13.89
C PRO A 179 20.58 11.98 12.72
N THR A 180 20.46 12.48 11.48
CA THR A 180 20.67 11.73 10.23
C THR A 180 21.95 10.88 10.19
N THR A 181 23.06 11.35 10.79
CA THR A 181 24.32 10.59 10.86
C THR A 181 24.15 9.29 11.65
N LEU A 182 23.48 9.36 12.81
CA LEU A 182 23.19 8.18 13.62
C LEU A 182 22.20 7.26 12.91
N ARG A 183 21.23 7.82 12.16
CA ARG A 183 20.33 7.02 11.32
C ARG A 183 21.11 6.20 10.30
N GLN A 184 22.04 6.81 9.58
CA GLN A 184 22.88 6.08 8.61
C GLN A 184 23.69 4.96 9.26
N GLU A 185 24.23 5.17 10.47
CA GLU A 185 24.87 4.10 11.23
C GLU A 185 23.91 2.96 11.58
N VAL A 186 22.66 3.28 11.95
CA VAL A 186 21.62 2.27 12.22
C VAL A 186 21.25 1.50 10.96
N LEU A 187 21.06 2.18 9.81
CA LEU A 187 20.78 1.52 8.53
C LEU A 187 21.93 0.58 8.12
N ASN A 188 23.18 1.02 8.29
CA ASN A 188 24.35 0.17 8.05
C ASN A 188 24.41 -1.04 8.99
N TRP A 189 24.14 -0.85 10.28
CA TRP A 189 24.05 -1.95 11.25
C TRP A 189 22.95 -2.97 10.89
N LEU A 190 21.77 -2.50 10.48
CA LEU A 190 20.68 -3.35 10.02
C LEU A 190 21.04 -4.12 8.75
N ASN A 191 21.78 -3.48 7.83
CA ASN A 191 22.30 -4.12 6.62
C ASN A 191 23.38 -5.17 6.93
N GLU A 192 24.30 -4.89 7.85
CA GLU A 192 25.29 -5.86 8.35
C GLU A 192 24.62 -7.07 9.01
N ALA A 193 23.51 -6.84 9.73
CA ALA A 193 22.65 -7.88 10.30
C ALA A 193 21.80 -8.63 9.25
N ARG A 194 21.92 -8.27 7.96
CA ARG A 194 21.21 -8.85 6.82
C ARG A 194 19.69 -8.83 6.98
N ILE A 195 19.14 -7.74 7.50
CA ILE A 195 17.70 -7.64 7.78
C ILE A 195 16.85 -7.93 6.53
N ILE A 196 17.25 -7.41 5.37
CA ILE A 196 16.51 -7.57 4.10
C ILE A 196 16.48 -9.05 3.69
N GLN A 197 17.63 -9.71 3.67
CA GLN A 197 17.73 -11.11 3.28
C GLN A 197 16.93 -11.99 4.23
N ARG A 198 16.98 -11.72 5.54
CA ARG A 198 16.23 -12.47 6.55
C ARG A 198 14.73 -12.26 6.44
N LEU A 199 14.26 -11.06 6.10
CA LEU A 199 12.83 -10.81 5.81
C LEU A 199 12.39 -11.53 4.54
N VAL A 200 13.22 -11.55 3.49
CA VAL A 200 12.94 -12.31 2.25
C VAL A 200 12.87 -13.81 2.53
N GLU A 201 13.75 -14.36 3.38
CA GLU A 201 13.73 -15.76 3.82
C GLU A 201 12.43 -16.13 4.56
N LEU A 202 11.75 -15.18 5.19
CA LEU A 202 10.46 -15.39 5.83
C LEU A 202 9.31 -15.50 4.82
N ILE A 203 9.46 -14.99 3.60
CA ILE A 203 8.48 -15.15 2.52
C ILE A 203 8.73 -16.48 1.82
N HIS A 204 8.33 -17.58 2.47
CA HIS A 204 8.51 -18.94 1.97
C HIS A 204 7.33 -19.81 2.39
N SER A 205 6.94 -20.80 1.57
CA SER A 205 5.75 -21.65 1.81
C SER A 205 5.81 -22.48 3.10
N SER A 206 7.00 -22.67 3.68
CA SER A 206 7.19 -23.36 4.96
C SER A 206 6.98 -22.47 6.19
N GLN A 207 6.76 -21.17 6.02
CA GLN A 207 6.56 -20.22 7.11
C GLN A 207 5.06 -20.01 7.36
N ASP A 208 4.74 -19.59 8.58
CA ASP A 208 3.37 -19.23 8.96
C ASP A 208 2.83 -18.05 8.11
N GLU A 209 1.51 -18.01 7.89
CA GLU A 209 0.88 -17.02 7.00
C GLU A 209 1.06 -15.58 7.51
N ASP A 210 0.93 -15.36 8.82
CA ASP A 210 1.05 -14.03 9.44
C ASP A 210 2.50 -13.54 9.36
N ARG A 211 3.47 -14.45 9.55
CA ARG A 211 4.91 -14.12 9.41
C ARG A 211 5.26 -13.72 7.98
N GLN A 212 4.74 -14.44 6.98
CA GLN A 212 4.95 -14.10 5.57
C GLN A 212 4.34 -12.73 5.23
N SER A 213 3.12 -12.48 5.69
CA SER A 213 2.39 -11.23 5.47
C SER A 213 3.13 -10.04 6.10
N ASN A 214 3.49 -10.15 7.38
CA ASN A 214 4.19 -9.08 8.09
C ASN A 214 5.60 -8.84 7.53
N ALA A 215 6.32 -9.89 7.12
CA ALA A 215 7.63 -9.73 6.47
C ALA A 215 7.49 -8.99 5.12
N SER A 216 6.53 -9.39 4.29
CA SER A 216 6.21 -8.72 3.01
C SER A 216 5.85 -7.25 3.20
N GLN A 217 4.95 -6.96 4.15
CA GLN A 217 4.53 -5.60 4.46
C GLN A 217 5.71 -4.76 4.97
N THR A 218 6.54 -5.31 5.87
CA THR A 218 7.76 -4.66 6.36
C THR A 218 8.68 -4.30 5.20
N LEU A 219 8.92 -5.22 4.26
CA LEU A 219 9.74 -4.94 3.08
C LEU A 219 9.15 -3.83 2.20
N CYS A 220 7.84 -3.84 1.98
CA CYS A 220 7.15 -2.80 1.20
C CYS A 220 7.28 -1.42 1.87
N ASP A 221 7.12 -1.35 3.19
CA ASP A 221 7.23 -0.10 3.94
C ASP A 221 8.67 0.40 3.98
N ILE A 222 9.67 -0.47 4.09
CA ILE A 222 11.08 -0.10 3.95
C ILE A 222 11.33 0.53 2.58
N ILE A 223 10.88 -0.09 1.48
CA ILE A 223 11.06 0.47 0.13
C ILE A 223 10.47 1.88 0.03
N ARG A 224 9.23 2.07 0.52
CA ARG A 224 8.53 3.36 0.45
C ARG A 224 9.21 4.41 1.33
N LEU A 225 9.56 4.06 2.57
CA LEU A 225 10.25 4.96 3.50
C LEU A 225 11.61 5.39 2.96
N SER A 226 12.43 4.45 2.47
CA SER A 226 13.76 4.76 1.93
C SER A 226 13.68 5.65 0.69
N ARG A 227 12.71 5.42 -0.21
CA ARG A 227 12.47 6.28 -1.36
C ARG A 227 12.04 7.68 -0.93
N ASP A 228 11.07 7.80 -0.02
CA ASP A 228 10.56 9.08 0.47
C ASP A 228 11.65 9.90 1.19
N GLN A 229 12.50 9.25 1.98
CA GLN A 229 13.64 9.90 2.65
C GLN A 229 14.68 10.42 1.65
N SER A 230 14.99 9.66 0.60
CA SER A 230 15.92 10.09 -0.46
C SER A 230 15.44 11.34 -1.19
N ASN A 231 14.12 11.55 -1.32
CA ASN A 231 13.58 12.77 -1.95
C ASN A 231 13.71 14.02 -1.07
N GLN A 232 13.56 13.87 0.24
CA GLN A 232 13.62 14.99 1.19
C GLN A 232 15.06 15.45 1.45
N LEU A 233 16.01 14.52 1.44
CA LEU A 233 17.40 14.74 1.83
C LEU A 233 18.30 14.86 0.60
N GLN A 234 18.17 15.95 -0.16
CA GLN A 234 18.94 16.21 -1.39
C GLN A 234 20.46 16.36 -1.18
N ASP A 235 20.94 16.48 0.07
CA ASP A 235 22.33 16.75 0.43
C ASP A 235 23.11 15.54 1.00
N ILE A 236 22.53 14.33 1.04
CA ILE A 236 23.24 13.14 1.53
C ILE A 236 23.88 12.38 0.35
N PRO A 237 25.21 12.25 0.30
CA PRO A 237 25.90 11.60 -0.81
C PRO A 237 25.84 10.07 -0.81
N GLU A 238 25.40 9.42 0.29
CA GLU A 238 25.38 7.96 0.40
C GLU A 238 23.98 7.37 0.14
N PRO A 239 23.88 6.32 -0.70
CA PRO A 239 22.62 5.64 -0.97
C PRO A 239 22.16 4.85 0.25
N ASP A 240 20.84 4.76 0.44
CA ASP A 240 20.27 3.94 1.50
C ASP A 240 20.73 2.46 1.31
N PRO A 241 21.44 1.87 2.30
CA PRO A 241 22.01 0.53 2.16
C PRO A 241 20.93 -0.55 2.12
N LEU A 242 19.79 -0.34 2.80
CA LEU A 242 18.67 -1.28 2.80
C LEU A 242 17.95 -1.25 1.44
N LEU A 243 17.71 -0.06 0.89
CA LEU A 243 17.15 0.09 -0.44
C LEU A 243 18.08 -0.52 -1.50
N THR A 244 19.39 -0.28 -1.39
CA THR A 244 20.39 -0.88 -2.29
C THR A 244 20.35 -2.41 -2.24
N ALA A 245 20.21 -3.00 -1.05
CA ALA A 245 20.06 -4.44 -0.89
C ALA A 245 18.75 -4.96 -1.50
N LEU A 246 17.63 -4.24 -1.29
CA LEU A 246 16.30 -4.58 -1.81
C LEU A 246 16.23 -4.55 -3.34
N GLU A 247 16.84 -3.54 -3.96
CA GLU A 247 16.86 -3.37 -5.42
C GLU A 247 17.95 -4.21 -6.11
N SER A 248 18.73 -4.99 -5.34
CA SER A 248 19.73 -5.89 -5.89
C SER A 248 19.12 -7.07 -6.63
N GLN A 249 19.77 -7.49 -7.72
CA GLN A 249 19.35 -8.66 -8.49
C GLN A 249 19.32 -9.92 -7.63
N GLU A 250 20.29 -10.12 -6.74
CA GLU A 250 20.37 -11.28 -5.84
C GLU A 250 19.15 -11.37 -4.92
N CYS A 251 18.73 -10.24 -4.33
CA CYS A 251 17.56 -10.19 -3.45
C CYS A 251 16.27 -10.58 -4.20
N VAL A 252 16.08 -10.00 -5.40
CA VAL A 252 14.93 -10.30 -6.26
C VAL A 252 14.91 -11.76 -6.70
N GLU A 253 16.07 -12.31 -7.10
CA GLU A 253 16.19 -13.71 -7.46
C GLU A 253 15.90 -14.64 -6.28
N GLN A 254 16.37 -14.29 -5.07
CA GLN A 254 16.11 -15.09 -3.88
C GLN A 254 14.62 -15.10 -3.51
N LEU A 255 13.95 -13.95 -3.58
CA LEU A 255 12.50 -13.87 -3.37
C LEU A 255 11.75 -14.75 -4.38
N LEU A 256 12.11 -14.67 -5.67
CA LEU A 256 11.49 -15.48 -6.71
C LEU A 256 11.77 -16.98 -6.54
N LYS A 257 12.96 -17.36 -6.06
CA LYS A 257 13.24 -18.75 -5.68
C LYS A 257 12.30 -19.21 -4.57
N ASN A 258 12.14 -18.42 -3.51
CA ASN A 258 11.25 -18.80 -2.41
C ASN A 258 9.78 -18.97 -2.87
N MET A 259 9.33 -18.17 -3.82
CA MET A 259 7.95 -18.23 -4.35
C MET A 259 7.67 -19.47 -5.22
N PHE A 260 8.67 -19.97 -5.95
CA PHE A 260 8.45 -20.88 -7.08
C PHE A 260 9.28 -22.17 -7.03
N ASP A 261 10.42 -22.19 -6.32
CA ASP A 261 11.31 -23.34 -6.20
C ASP A 261 10.84 -24.22 -5.02
N GLY A 262 9.69 -24.86 -5.15
CA GLY A 262 9.14 -25.71 -4.11
C GLY A 262 7.62 -25.84 -4.15
N GLU A 263 7.01 -26.03 -2.98
CA GLU A 263 5.56 -25.98 -2.83
C GLU A 263 5.06 -24.56 -3.03
N GLN A 264 4.12 -24.39 -3.96
CA GLN A 264 3.53 -23.11 -4.31
C GLN A 264 2.23 -22.90 -3.55
N THR A 265 2.26 -22.01 -2.56
CA THR A 265 1.07 -21.57 -1.81
C THR A 265 0.61 -20.21 -2.31
N GLU A 266 -0.70 -19.95 -2.29
CA GLU A 266 -1.22 -18.64 -2.67
C GLU A 266 -0.63 -17.51 -1.80
N ASN A 267 -0.51 -17.71 -0.50
CA ASN A 267 0.01 -16.69 0.42
C ASN A 267 1.44 -16.26 0.06
N CYS A 268 2.35 -17.22 -0.14
CA CYS A 268 3.74 -16.93 -0.53
C CYS A 268 3.81 -16.18 -1.87
N ILE A 269 3.03 -16.60 -2.87
CA ILE A 269 2.99 -15.94 -4.19
C ILE A 269 2.46 -14.52 -4.07
N VAL A 270 1.39 -14.30 -3.31
CA VAL A 270 0.77 -12.98 -3.13
C VAL A 270 1.76 -12.03 -2.43
N ASN A 271 2.34 -12.46 -1.32
CA ASN A 271 3.30 -11.67 -0.54
C ASN A 271 4.56 -11.36 -1.35
N GLY A 272 5.17 -12.35 -2.00
CA GLY A 272 6.35 -12.10 -2.84
C GLY A 272 6.04 -11.20 -4.04
N THR A 273 4.87 -11.36 -4.67
CA THR A 273 4.46 -10.48 -5.77
C THR A 273 4.21 -9.06 -5.29
N GLN A 274 3.67 -8.86 -4.08
CA GLN A 274 3.45 -7.53 -3.50
C GLN A 274 4.76 -6.75 -3.33
N VAL A 275 5.81 -7.41 -2.84
CA VAL A 275 7.16 -6.81 -2.75
C VAL A 275 7.68 -6.43 -4.14
N LEU A 276 7.56 -7.31 -5.14
CA LEU A 276 7.97 -7.01 -6.52
C LEU A 276 7.19 -5.84 -7.12
N LEU A 277 5.88 -5.76 -6.88
CA LEU A 277 5.05 -4.64 -7.32
C LEU A 277 5.53 -3.34 -6.70
N THR A 278 5.81 -3.31 -5.39
CA THR A 278 6.32 -2.13 -4.70
C THR A 278 7.72 -1.72 -5.19
N LEU A 279 8.58 -2.69 -5.53
CA LEU A 279 9.86 -2.40 -6.20
C LEU A 279 9.67 -1.73 -7.58
N LEU A 280 8.62 -2.12 -8.32
CA LEU A 280 8.28 -1.56 -9.64
C LEU A 280 7.43 -0.27 -9.58
N GLU A 281 6.94 0.15 -8.41
CA GLU A 281 6.15 1.37 -8.23
C GLU A 281 6.98 2.61 -8.62
N THR A 282 6.66 3.21 -9.77
CA THR A 282 7.10 4.55 -10.13
C THR A 282 6.00 5.53 -9.69
N ARG A 283 6.24 6.40 -8.69
CA ARG A 283 5.27 7.46 -8.37
C ARG A 283 4.97 8.25 -9.66
N ARG A 284 3.72 8.20 -10.11
CA ARG A 284 3.28 8.90 -11.31
C ARG A 284 3.16 10.39 -11.02
N SER A 285 3.84 11.19 -11.82
CA SER A 285 3.46 12.59 -12.08
C SER A 285 2.01 12.59 -12.57
N GLY A 286 1.17 13.43 -11.95
CA GLY A 286 -0.28 13.35 -11.99
C GLY A 286 -0.93 13.31 -13.38
N VAL A 287 -2.00 12.52 -13.48
CA VAL A 287 -3.17 12.79 -14.33
C VAL A 287 -4.44 12.35 -13.57
N GLU A 288 -5.01 13.36 -12.91
CA GLU A 288 -6.42 13.63 -12.56
C GLU A 288 -7.42 12.52 -12.16
N GLY A 289 -7.99 12.77 -10.97
CA GLY A 289 -9.30 12.34 -10.52
C GLY A 289 -9.73 13.03 -9.22
N LEU A 290 -9.80 14.38 -9.24
CA LEU A 290 -10.38 15.30 -8.22
C LEU A 290 -9.72 15.38 -6.83
N MET A 291 -8.76 16.30 -6.67
CA MET A 291 -8.72 17.31 -5.57
C MET A 291 -7.42 18.13 -5.70
N ASP A 292 -7.51 19.29 -6.33
CA ASP A 292 -6.46 20.32 -6.24
C ASP A 292 -6.44 20.93 -4.84
N SER A 293 -5.26 20.98 -4.21
CA SER A 293 -4.81 22.11 -3.38
C SER A 293 -3.38 21.92 -2.84
N TYR A 294 -2.45 22.70 -3.43
CA TYR A 294 -1.16 23.15 -2.91
C TYR A 294 -0.01 22.15 -2.71
N THR A 295 0.74 21.83 -3.77
CA THR A 295 2.19 22.20 -3.90
C THR A 295 2.74 21.78 -5.27
N GLN A 296 3.10 22.75 -6.11
CA GLN A 296 3.95 22.50 -7.27
C GLN A 296 5.39 22.24 -6.79
N GLY A 297 5.81 20.98 -6.84
CA GLY A 297 7.20 20.56 -6.73
C GLY A 297 7.47 19.51 -7.81
N PHE A 298 8.62 19.57 -8.46
CA PHE A 298 9.05 18.60 -9.48
C PHE A 298 9.09 17.17 -8.89
N GLU A 299 8.03 16.38 -9.08
CA GLU A 299 8.02 14.96 -8.71
C GLU A 299 8.83 14.18 -9.74
N ARG A 300 10.06 13.80 -9.39
CA ARG A 300 10.86 12.86 -10.18
C ARG A 300 10.18 11.50 -10.16
N SER A 301 9.75 11.01 -11.31
CA SER A 301 9.41 9.60 -11.47
C SER A 301 10.66 8.76 -11.21
N TYR A 302 10.62 7.88 -10.21
CA TYR A 302 11.69 6.91 -10.02
C TYR A 302 11.79 6.03 -11.26
N THR A 303 12.95 6.04 -11.90
CA THR A 303 13.29 5.03 -12.91
C THR A 303 13.54 3.72 -12.19
N VAL A 304 12.76 2.69 -12.49
CA VAL A 304 12.95 1.33 -11.95
C VAL A 304 14.40 0.88 -12.20
N SER A 305 15.08 0.40 -11.15
CA SER A 305 16.44 -0.13 -11.26
C SER A 305 16.49 -1.32 -12.23
N SER A 306 17.44 -1.30 -13.17
CA SER A 306 17.61 -2.37 -14.16
C SER A 306 17.92 -3.72 -13.52
N SER A 307 18.57 -3.72 -12.36
CA SER A 307 18.87 -4.93 -11.56
C SER A 307 17.61 -5.71 -11.19
N ILE A 308 16.52 -5.01 -10.85
CA ILE A 308 15.23 -5.61 -10.51
C ILE A 308 14.67 -6.35 -11.72
N LEU A 309 14.70 -5.70 -12.88
CA LEU A 309 14.18 -6.24 -14.14
C LEU A 309 15.01 -7.45 -14.61
N HIS A 310 16.33 -7.38 -14.46
CA HIS A 310 17.22 -8.51 -14.75
C HIS A 310 16.96 -9.71 -13.83
N GLY A 311 16.61 -9.50 -12.56
CA GLY A 311 16.21 -10.59 -11.65
C GLY A 311 14.85 -11.22 -12.00
N ILE A 312 13.88 -10.41 -12.44
CA ILE A 312 12.53 -10.90 -12.80
C ILE A 312 12.51 -11.62 -14.14
N GLN A 313 13.23 -11.13 -15.15
CA GLN A 313 13.14 -11.61 -16.54
C GLN A 313 13.23 -13.15 -16.67
N PRO A 314 14.18 -13.87 -16.03
CA PRO A 314 14.32 -15.32 -16.19
C PRO A 314 13.16 -16.13 -15.59
N ARG A 315 12.38 -15.50 -14.70
CA ARG A 315 11.28 -16.11 -13.94
C ARG A 315 9.91 -15.78 -14.52
N LEU A 316 9.82 -15.00 -15.61
CA LEU A 316 8.55 -14.68 -16.28
C LEU A 316 7.80 -15.94 -16.75
N LYS A 317 8.53 -17.00 -17.11
CA LYS A 317 7.95 -18.32 -17.42
C LYS A 317 7.16 -18.91 -16.26
N ASP A 318 7.56 -18.64 -15.01
CA ASP A 318 6.90 -19.18 -13.83
C ASP A 318 5.61 -18.40 -13.53
N PHE A 319 5.60 -17.07 -13.73
CA PHE A 319 4.37 -16.27 -13.72
C PHE A 319 3.41 -16.67 -14.85
N HIS A 320 3.91 -16.97 -16.04
CA HIS A 320 3.09 -17.52 -17.11
C HIS A 320 2.48 -18.87 -16.70
N GLN A 321 3.28 -19.77 -16.14
CA GLN A 321 2.80 -21.05 -15.64
C GLN A 321 1.79 -20.90 -14.50
N LEU A 322 1.96 -19.91 -13.62
CA LEU A 322 1.00 -19.55 -12.57
C LEU A 322 -0.35 -19.14 -13.14
N LEU A 323 -0.37 -18.35 -14.22
CA LEU A 323 -1.60 -17.97 -14.93
C LEU A 323 -2.27 -19.19 -15.57
N LEU A 324 -1.51 -20.17 -16.07
CA LEU A 324 -2.07 -21.42 -16.58
C LEU A 324 -2.59 -22.34 -15.47
N SER A 325 -1.83 -22.52 -14.40
CA SER A 325 -2.05 -23.54 -13.36
C SER A 325 -1.71 -22.98 -11.96
N PRO A 326 -2.65 -22.27 -11.32
CA PRO A 326 -2.43 -21.71 -9.99
C PRO A 326 -2.58 -22.77 -8.90
N PRO A 327 -2.14 -22.46 -7.66
CA PRO A 327 -2.49 -23.25 -6.48
C PRO A 327 -4.00 -23.51 -6.43
N LYS A 328 -4.39 -24.76 -6.18
CA LYS A 328 -5.80 -25.17 -6.26
C LYS A 328 -6.64 -24.45 -5.21
N LYS A 329 -7.80 -23.93 -5.63
CA LYS A 329 -8.83 -23.39 -4.75
C LYS A 329 -10.11 -24.22 -4.81
N THR A 330 -10.85 -24.19 -3.72
CA THR A 330 -12.19 -24.80 -3.66
C THR A 330 -13.17 -24.02 -4.53
N ALA A 331 -14.14 -24.74 -5.09
CA ALA A 331 -15.23 -24.13 -5.84
C ALA A 331 -16.00 -23.13 -4.97
N ILE A 332 -16.44 -22.03 -5.57
CA ILE A 332 -17.19 -20.96 -4.88
C ILE A 332 -18.64 -20.98 -5.35
N LEU A 333 -19.58 -21.03 -4.42
CA LEU A 333 -21.00 -20.83 -4.73
C LEU A 333 -21.27 -19.33 -4.89
N THR A 334 -21.74 -18.93 -6.07
CA THR A 334 -22.12 -17.54 -6.39
C THR A 334 -23.62 -17.43 -6.63
N THR A 335 -24.15 -16.21 -6.68
CA THR A 335 -25.57 -15.94 -7.00
C THR A 335 -25.99 -16.43 -8.38
N ILE A 336 -25.04 -16.68 -9.29
CA ILE A 336 -25.27 -17.14 -10.66
C ILE A 336 -24.88 -18.61 -10.89
N GLY A 337 -24.44 -19.33 -9.85
CA GLY A 337 -24.03 -20.73 -9.93
C GLY A 337 -22.70 -21.04 -9.24
N VAL A 338 -22.18 -22.25 -9.45
CA VAL A 338 -20.91 -22.69 -8.85
C VAL A 338 -19.76 -22.34 -9.79
N LEU A 339 -18.78 -21.60 -9.30
CA LEU A 339 -17.52 -21.33 -9.97
C LEU A 339 -16.49 -22.39 -9.55
N GLU A 340 -16.32 -23.41 -10.40
CA GLU A 340 -15.44 -24.55 -10.11
C GLU A 340 -13.96 -24.16 -10.00
N GLU A 341 -13.47 -23.34 -10.94
CA GLU A 341 -12.10 -22.86 -10.98
C GLU A 341 -12.06 -21.34 -10.75
N PRO A 342 -12.11 -20.84 -9.50
CA PRO A 342 -11.99 -19.41 -9.26
C PRO A 342 -10.62 -18.88 -9.71
N LEU A 343 -10.56 -17.61 -10.08
CA LEU A 343 -9.31 -16.96 -10.52
C LEU A 343 -8.21 -17.07 -9.44
N GLY A 344 -8.57 -16.82 -8.18
CA GLY A 344 -7.65 -16.79 -7.05
C GLY A 344 -6.82 -15.50 -6.98
N ASN A 345 -6.25 -15.22 -5.81
CA ASN A 345 -5.37 -14.08 -5.61
C ASN A 345 -4.02 -14.30 -6.29
N ALA A 346 -3.55 -15.56 -6.39
CA ALA A 346 -2.28 -15.86 -7.03
C ALA A 346 -2.25 -15.42 -8.52
N ARG A 347 -3.26 -15.81 -9.31
CA ARG A 347 -3.37 -15.34 -10.71
C ARG A 347 -3.56 -13.83 -10.79
N LEU A 348 -4.40 -13.25 -9.92
CA LEU A 348 -4.67 -11.81 -9.94
C LEU A 348 -3.39 -11.00 -9.68
N HIS A 349 -2.57 -11.40 -8.71
CA HIS A 349 -1.27 -10.77 -8.43
C HIS A 349 -0.28 -11.01 -9.58
N GLY A 350 -0.26 -12.21 -10.17
CA GLY A 350 0.49 -12.46 -11.41
C GLY A 350 0.10 -11.49 -12.52
N SER A 351 -1.19 -11.31 -12.79
CA SER A 351 -1.69 -10.35 -13.78
C SER A 351 -1.32 -8.90 -13.46
N ARG A 352 -1.37 -8.48 -12.18
CA ARG A 352 -0.90 -7.16 -11.72
C ARG A 352 0.57 -6.96 -12.04
N LEU A 353 1.40 -7.96 -11.76
CA LEU A 353 2.84 -7.89 -12.02
C LEU A 353 3.13 -7.77 -13.52
N ILE A 354 2.43 -8.53 -14.37
CA ILE A 354 2.59 -8.40 -15.83
C ILE A 354 2.21 -6.99 -16.29
N ALA A 355 1.12 -6.41 -15.80
CA ALA A 355 0.72 -5.04 -16.12
C ALA A 355 1.79 -4.02 -15.69
N ALA A 356 2.33 -4.15 -14.48
CA ALA A 356 3.40 -3.29 -13.98
C ALA A 356 4.69 -3.40 -14.81
N LEU A 357 5.07 -4.62 -15.19
CA LEU A 357 6.25 -4.87 -16.03
C LEU A 357 6.10 -4.26 -17.43
N LEU A 358 4.92 -4.36 -18.04
CA LEU A 358 4.65 -3.74 -19.34
C LEU A 358 4.78 -2.22 -19.30
N HIS A 359 4.38 -1.58 -18.19
CA HIS A 359 4.56 -0.13 -18.00
C HIS A 359 6.02 0.30 -17.93
N THR A 360 6.95 -0.59 -17.56
CA THR A 360 8.39 -0.28 -17.60
C THR A 360 8.94 -0.19 -19.02
N ASN A 361 8.20 -0.74 -20.01
CA ASN A 361 8.57 -0.80 -21.42
C ASN A 361 10.00 -1.33 -21.67
N THR A 362 10.43 -2.31 -20.90
CA THR A 362 11.79 -2.87 -21.01
C THR A 362 11.87 -3.88 -22.15
N PRO A 363 12.77 -3.72 -23.15
CA PRO A 363 12.80 -4.58 -24.33
C PRO A 363 12.96 -6.08 -24.03
N SER A 364 13.83 -6.46 -23.10
CA SER A 364 14.06 -7.88 -22.77
C SER A 364 12.85 -8.54 -22.11
N ILE A 365 12.11 -7.80 -21.28
CA ILE A 365 10.85 -8.22 -20.67
C ILE A 365 9.78 -8.39 -21.76
N ASN A 366 9.62 -7.38 -22.62
CA ASN A 366 8.65 -7.40 -23.72
C ASN A 366 8.88 -8.58 -24.67
N GLN A 367 10.15 -8.86 -25.02
CA GLN A 367 10.52 -10.02 -25.85
C GLN A 367 10.12 -11.34 -25.20
N GLU A 368 10.39 -11.50 -23.89
CA GLU A 368 10.07 -12.73 -23.18
C GLU A 368 8.55 -12.92 -23.00
N LEU A 369 7.80 -11.84 -22.75
CA LEU A 369 6.34 -11.87 -22.69
C LEU A 369 5.70 -12.25 -24.05
N CYS A 370 6.27 -11.75 -25.15
CA CYS A 370 5.89 -12.18 -26.51
C CYS A 370 6.21 -13.66 -26.74
N ARG A 371 7.41 -14.11 -26.36
CA ARG A 371 7.86 -15.50 -26.53
C ARG A 371 6.97 -16.50 -25.79
N LEU A 372 6.50 -16.11 -24.61
CA LEU A 372 5.59 -16.90 -23.78
C LEU A 372 4.12 -16.75 -24.20
N SER A 373 3.79 -15.78 -25.07
CA SER A 373 2.41 -15.42 -25.41
C SER A 373 1.55 -15.09 -24.19
N THR A 374 2.13 -14.45 -23.17
CA THR A 374 1.46 -14.15 -21.89
C THR A 374 0.26 -13.21 -22.08
N MET A 375 0.32 -12.27 -23.01
CA MET A 375 -0.82 -11.39 -23.31
C MET A 375 -2.02 -12.12 -23.90
N ASP A 376 -1.78 -13.15 -24.71
CA ASP A 376 -2.84 -13.98 -25.29
C ASP A 376 -3.55 -14.77 -24.19
N LEU A 377 -2.79 -15.36 -23.27
CA LEU A 377 -3.31 -16.02 -22.07
C LEU A 377 -4.11 -15.07 -21.16
N LEU A 378 -3.63 -13.84 -20.95
CA LEU A 378 -4.37 -12.84 -20.16
C LEU A 378 -5.72 -12.49 -20.81
N LEU A 379 -5.78 -12.40 -22.13
CA LEU A 379 -7.03 -12.22 -22.87
C LEU A 379 -7.95 -13.44 -22.76
N ASP A 380 -7.41 -14.66 -22.83
CA ASP A 380 -8.20 -15.88 -22.57
C ASP A 380 -8.83 -15.86 -21.17
N LEU A 381 -8.06 -15.49 -20.16
CA LEU A 381 -8.55 -15.35 -18.78
C LEU A 381 -9.60 -14.22 -18.68
N PHE A 382 -9.40 -13.09 -19.35
CA PHE A 382 -10.37 -11.99 -19.40
C PHE A 382 -11.75 -12.45 -19.85
N PHE A 383 -11.81 -13.25 -20.92
CA PHE A 383 -13.07 -13.77 -21.46
C PHE A 383 -13.61 -14.98 -20.68
N LYS A 384 -12.74 -15.81 -20.10
CA LYS A 384 -13.14 -16.93 -19.22
C LYS A 384 -13.83 -16.42 -17.94
N TYR A 385 -13.26 -15.39 -17.30
CA TYR A 385 -13.76 -14.83 -16.04
C TYR A 385 -14.62 -13.59 -16.28
N THR A 386 -15.79 -13.76 -16.89
CA THR A 386 -16.68 -12.67 -17.32
C THR A 386 -17.16 -11.71 -16.22
N TRP A 387 -17.04 -12.09 -14.95
CA TRP A 387 -17.50 -11.31 -13.78
C TRP A 387 -16.37 -10.86 -12.85
N ASN A 388 -15.10 -10.96 -13.27
CA ASN A 388 -13.96 -10.55 -12.45
C ASN A 388 -13.40 -9.17 -12.86
N ASN A 389 -13.97 -8.11 -12.29
CA ASN A 389 -13.58 -6.73 -12.59
C ASN A 389 -12.09 -6.44 -12.30
N PHE A 390 -11.52 -7.08 -11.26
CA PHE A 390 -10.12 -6.86 -10.90
C PHE A 390 -9.18 -7.36 -11.99
N LEU A 391 -9.42 -8.56 -12.54
CA LEU A 391 -8.67 -9.09 -13.68
C LEU A 391 -8.85 -8.20 -14.91
N HIS A 392 -10.10 -7.83 -15.23
CA HIS A 392 -10.39 -7.01 -16.40
C HIS A 392 -9.65 -5.68 -16.35
N PHE A 393 -9.58 -5.07 -15.17
CA PHE A 393 -8.78 -3.86 -14.96
C PHE A 393 -7.28 -4.09 -15.22
N GLN A 394 -6.71 -5.22 -14.78
CA GLN A 394 -5.29 -5.51 -15.07
C GLN A 394 -5.00 -5.72 -16.56
N VAL A 395 -5.91 -6.38 -17.27
CA VAL A 395 -5.79 -6.58 -18.72
C VAL A 395 -5.94 -5.25 -19.46
N GLU A 396 -6.86 -4.40 -19.03
CA GLU A 396 -7.02 -3.03 -19.53
C GLU A 396 -5.73 -2.23 -19.35
N LEU A 397 -5.13 -2.23 -18.16
CA LEU A 397 -3.85 -1.57 -17.89
C LEU A 397 -2.72 -2.13 -18.76
N SER A 398 -2.67 -3.46 -18.96
CA SER A 398 -1.67 -4.12 -19.81
C SER A 398 -1.78 -3.66 -21.26
N ILE A 399 -2.99 -3.59 -21.81
CA ILE A 399 -3.24 -3.10 -23.16
C ILE A 399 -2.90 -1.61 -23.27
N ALA A 400 -3.34 -0.80 -22.30
CA ALA A 400 -3.03 0.63 -22.27
C ALA A 400 -1.52 0.89 -22.25
N ALA A 401 -0.76 0.13 -21.45
CA ALA A 401 0.70 0.19 -21.46
C ALA A 401 1.25 -0.05 -22.87
N ILE A 402 0.89 -1.17 -23.50
CA ILE A 402 1.37 -1.56 -24.84
C ILE A 402 1.07 -0.48 -25.89
N LEU A 403 -0.12 0.13 -25.84
CA LEU A 403 -0.55 1.13 -26.82
C LEU A 403 0.07 2.53 -26.59
N SER A 404 0.39 2.88 -25.34
CA SER A 404 0.79 4.24 -24.96
C SER A 404 2.30 4.52 -25.09
N HIS A 405 3.12 3.50 -25.36
CA HIS A 405 4.57 3.68 -25.43
C HIS A 405 5.03 4.07 -26.84
N SER A 406 5.69 5.24 -26.98
CA SER A 406 6.58 5.50 -28.11
C SER A 406 7.91 4.79 -27.88
N VAL A 407 8.53 4.30 -28.96
CA VAL A 407 9.92 3.83 -28.91
C VAL A 407 10.80 5.04 -28.54
N GLN A 408 11.16 5.20 -27.27
CA GLN A 408 12.19 6.14 -26.84
C GLN A 408 13.59 5.55 -27.12
N GLU A 409 13.87 5.18 -28.36
CA GLU A 409 15.25 4.94 -28.79
C GLU A 409 15.76 6.18 -29.53
N GLY A 410 16.74 6.87 -28.95
CA GLY A 410 17.69 7.67 -29.74
C GLY A 410 17.86 9.18 -29.46
N LYS A 411 17.29 9.80 -28.41
CA LYS A 411 17.55 11.23 -28.13
C LYS A 411 18.43 11.56 -26.91
N ALA A 412 18.87 10.57 -26.15
CA ALA A 412 19.74 10.82 -24.98
C ALA A 412 21.25 10.74 -25.28
N VAL A 413 21.69 10.27 -26.45
CA VAL A 413 23.13 10.06 -26.75
C VAL A 413 23.73 11.09 -27.73
N MET A 414 22.93 12.00 -28.30
CA MET A 414 23.43 12.98 -29.29
C MET A 414 23.62 14.41 -28.79
N ASN A 415 23.39 14.72 -27.50
CA ASN A 415 23.50 16.08 -26.97
C ASN A 415 24.79 16.39 -26.19
N GLU A 416 25.86 15.59 -26.34
CA GLU A 416 27.18 15.91 -25.74
C GLU A 416 28.31 16.16 -26.76
N ALA A 417 28.03 16.14 -28.07
CA ALA A 417 29.09 16.28 -29.09
C ALA A 417 28.99 17.53 -30.00
N GLU A 418 28.19 18.54 -29.65
CA GLU A 418 28.15 19.80 -30.41
C GLU A 418 28.50 21.01 -29.54
N SER A 419 29.77 21.12 -29.17
CA SER A 419 30.38 22.41 -28.82
C SER A 419 31.88 22.39 -29.06
N LYS A 420 32.28 22.52 -30.35
CA LYS A 420 33.52 23.18 -30.82
C LYS A 420 33.73 22.91 -32.31
N GLN A 421 33.38 23.89 -33.16
CA GLN A 421 34.32 24.64 -34.01
C GLN A 421 33.57 25.24 -35.20
N GLU A 422 33.59 26.56 -35.21
CA GLU A 422 33.15 27.44 -36.28
C GLU A 422 34.27 27.59 -37.33
N VAL A 423 33.87 27.74 -38.61
CA VAL A 423 34.50 28.60 -39.67
C VAL A 423 35.49 27.94 -40.66
N LEU A 424 35.00 27.54 -41.87
CA LEU A 424 35.25 28.20 -43.20
C LEU A 424 34.96 27.33 -44.45
N ASN A 425 34.16 27.91 -45.35
CA ASN A 425 34.14 27.85 -46.84
C ASN A 425 33.88 26.55 -47.63
N GLY A 426 32.85 26.65 -48.51
CA GLY A 426 33.01 26.36 -49.95
C GLY A 426 32.06 25.32 -50.57
N ASN A 427 31.12 25.81 -51.38
CA ASN A 427 30.30 25.16 -52.43
C ASN A 427 30.68 23.74 -52.90
N VAL A 428 29.68 22.86 -53.09
CA VAL A 428 29.27 22.20 -54.37
C VAL A 428 28.42 20.93 -54.10
N ALA A 429 27.34 20.83 -54.88
CA ALA A 429 26.57 19.66 -55.35
C ALA A 429 25.85 18.71 -54.36
N THR A 430 24.53 18.70 -54.54
CA THR A 430 23.61 17.56 -54.45
C THR A 430 24.20 16.24 -54.96
N GLU A 431 24.24 15.22 -54.11
CA GLU A 431 24.06 13.82 -54.50
C GLU A 431 23.29 13.06 -53.40
N ASN A 432 22.41 12.19 -53.88
CA ASN A 432 21.47 11.37 -53.11
C ASN A 432 22.18 10.44 -52.13
N SER A 433 21.68 10.39 -50.89
CA SER A 433 21.81 9.21 -50.04
C SER A 433 20.48 9.00 -49.34
N GLU A 434 19.80 7.95 -49.80
CA GLU A 434 18.61 7.38 -49.17
C GLU A 434 18.92 7.11 -47.69
N ALA A 435 18.20 7.78 -46.80
CA ALA A 435 18.17 7.42 -45.40
C ALA A 435 17.46 6.05 -45.28
N PRO A 436 18.01 5.08 -44.55
CA PRO A 436 17.31 3.83 -44.34
C PRO A 436 16.09 4.09 -43.44
N GLU A 437 14.90 3.85 -43.97
CA GLU A 437 13.66 3.71 -43.20
C GLU A 437 13.79 2.50 -42.27
N ASN A 438 14.37 2.69 -41.08
CA ASN A 438 14.19 1.77 -39.97
C ASN A 438 13.11 2.36 -39.04
N SER A 439 11.84 2.24 -39.43
CA SER A 439 10.74 2.32 -38.46
C SER A 439 10.84 1.08 -37.57
N SER A 440 11.42 1.21 -36.38
CA SER A 440 11.47 0.11 -35.41
C SER A 440 10.05 -0.26 -34.99
N GLU A 441 9.50 -1.33 -35.57
CA GLU A 441 8.19 -1.87 -35.19
C GLU A 441 8.18 -2.23 -33.70
N ASN A 442 7.12 -1.82 -32.98
CA ASN A 442 6.97 -2.23 -31.58
C ASN A 442 6.48 -3.68 -31.52
N ILE A 443 7.34 -4.57 -31.02
CA ILE A 443 7.07 -6.03 -30.96
C ILE A 443 5.82 -6.38 -30.14
N MET A 444 5.51 -5.61 -29.08
CA MET A 444 4.34 -5.88 -28.24
C MET A 444 3.06 -5.48 -28.95
N VAL A 445 3.09 -4.37 -29.71
CA VAL A 445 1.97 -3.94 -30.55
C VAL A 445 1.74 -4.98 -31.65
N THR A 446 2.79 -5.42 -32.35
CA THR A 446 2.70 -6.51 -33.34
C THR A 446 2.10 -7.77 -32.73
N HIS A 447 2.59 -8.19 -31.56
CA HIS A 447 2.08 -9.37 -30.87
C HIS A 447 0.59 -9.21 -30.47
N LEU A 448 0.18 -8.05 -29.98
CA LEU A 448 -1.19 -7.78 -29.54
C LEU A 448 -2.19 -7.85 -30.70
N PHE A 449 -1.87 -7.25 -31.85
CA PHE A 449 -2.79 -7.22 -32.99
C PHE A 449 -2.73 -8.49 -33.84
N GLN A 450 -1.54 -9.02 -34.12
CA GLN A 450 -1.39 -10.17 -35.02
C GLN A 450 -1.49 -11.52 -34.31
N LYS A 451 -0.86 -11.69 -33.15
CA LYS A 451 -0.84 -12.99 -32.44
C LYS A 451 -2.01 -13.15 -31.50
N CYS A 452 -2.37 -12.10 -30.75
CA CYS A 452 -3.50 -12.16 -29.83
C CYS A 452 -4.84 -11.88 -30.53
N CYS A 453 -4.81 -11.40 -31.78
CA CYS A 453 -6.00 -11.08 -32.58
C CYS A 453 -7.00 -10.17 -31.85
N LEU A 454 -6.50 -9.12 -31.17
CA LEU A 454 -7.29 -8.29 -30.26
C LEU A 454 -8.60 -7.77 -30.89
N VAL A 455 -8.53 -7.27 -32.12
CA VAL A 455 -9.70 -6.72 -32.84
C VAL A 455 -10.79 -7.77 -33.04
N GLN A 456 -10.40 -8.96 -33.51
CA GLN A 456 -11.33 -10.07 -33.70
C GLN A 456 -11.97 -10.49 -32.37
N ARG A 457 -11.16 -10.59 -31.30
CA ARG A 457 -11.67 -10.94 -29.96
C ARG A 457 -12.67 -9.92 -29.42
N ILE A 458 -12.47 -8.62 -29.69
CA ILE A 458 -13.43 -7.57 -29.32
C ILE A 458 -14.77 -7.78 -30.04
N LEU A 459 -14.72 -7.95 -31.37
CA LEU A 459 -15.91 -8.12 -32.20
C LEU A 459 -16.70 -9.37 -31.81
N ASP A 460 -16.02 -10.52 -31.66
CA ASP A 460 -16.66 -11.78 -31.30
C ASP A 460 -17.29 -11.74 -29.90
N ALA A 461 -16.65 -11.02 -28.96
CA ALA A 461 -17.20 -10.85 -27.62
C ALA A 461 -18.46 -9.98 -27.61
N TRP A 462 -18.51 -8.94 -28.44
CA TRP A 462 -19.70 -8.11 -28.63
C TRP A 462 -20.85 -8.90 -29.25
N GLU A 463 -20.60 -9.63 -30.34
CA GLU A 463 -21.62 -10.45 -30.99
C GLU A 463 -22.16 -11.56 -30.09
N ALA A 464 -21.28 -12.22 -29.35
CA ALA A 464 -21.68 -13.23 -28.37
C ALA A 464 -22.54 -12.62 -27.25
N ASN A 465 -22.21 -11.41 -26.79
CA ASN A 465 -22.98 -10.70 -25.77
C ASN A 465 -24.36 -10.24 -26.29
N ASP A 466 -24.43 -9.75 -27.53
CA ASP A 466 -25.68 -9.31 -28.14
C ASP A 466 -26.61 -10.50 -28.41
N LYS A 467 -26.06 -11.62 -28.85
CA LYS A 467 -26.81 -12.88 -28.97
C LYS A 467 -27.41 -13.32 -27.63
N ILE A 468 -26.61 -13.31 -26.56
CA ILE A 468 -27.09 -13.67 -25.22
C ILE A 468 -28.23 -12.75 -24.77
N GLN A 469 -28.09 -11.44 -24.98
CA GLN A 469 -29.14 -10.48 -24.62
C GLN A 469 -30.40 -10.66 -25.47
N ALA A 470 -30.26 -10.93 -26.76
CA ALA A 470 -31.39 -11.21 -27.65
C ALA A 470 -32.16 -12.49 -27.24
N GLU A 471 -31.45 -13.48 -26.68
CA GLU A 471 -32.03 -14.71 -26.12
C GLU A 471 -32.63 -14.51 -24.71
N GLY A 472 -32.64 -13.27 -24.19
CA GLY A 472 -33.16 -12.92 -22.86
C GLY A 472 -32.16 -13.15 -21.71
N GLY A 473 -30.90 -13.45 -22.02
CA GLY A 473 -29.81 -13.54 -21.06
C GLY A 473 -29.30 -12.18 -20.59
N MET A 474 -28.50 -12.19 -19.53
CA MET A 474 -27.90 -10.98 -18.98
C MET A 474 -26.68 -10.52 -19.79
N ARG A 475 -26.47 -9.21 -19.87
CA ARG A 475 -25.24 -8.60 -20.39
C ARG A 475 -24.03 -9.09 -19.59
N ARG A 476 -22.93 -9.42 -20.26
CA ARG A 476 -21.70 -9.90 -19.60
C ARG A 476 -21.04 -8.78 -18.76
N GLY A 477 -20.46 -9.14 -17.61
CA GLY A 477 -19.83 -8.18 -16.70
C GLY A 477 -18.63 -7.43 -17.29
N ASN A 478 -17.83 -8.12 -18.12
CA ASN A 478 -16.61 -7.57 -18.72
C ASN A 478 -16.83 -6.51 -19.81
N MET A 479 -18.08 -6.31 -20.26
CA MET A 479 -18.37 -5.47 -21.43
C MET A 479 -18.02 -3.99 -21.21
N GLY A 480 -18.03 -3.47 -19.98
CA GLY A 480 -17.59 -2.10 -19.70
C GLY A 480 -16.08 -1.91 -19.95
N HIS A 481 -15.27 -2.87 -19.49
CA HIS A 481 -13.83 -2.89 -19.79
C HIS A 481 -13.58 -3.11 -21.29
N LEU A 482 -14.37 -3.96 -21.94
CA LEU A 482 -14.26 -4.18 -23.38
C LEU A 482 -14.53 -2.90 -24.20
N THR A 483 -15.51 -2.10 -23.80
CA THR A 483 -15.75 -0.77 -24.37
C THR A 483 -14.54 0.15 -24.20
N ARG A 484 -13.94 0.19 -23.00
CA ARG A 484 -12.73 1.00 -22.75
C ARG A 484 -11.53 0.54 -23.58
N ILE A 485 -11.32 -0.78 -23.70
CA ILE A 485 -10.28 -1.35 -24.56
C ILE A 485 -10.49 -0.97 -26.02
N ALA A 486 -11.73 -1.09 -26.54
CA ALA A 486 -12.05 -0.69 -27.90
C ALA A 486 -11.78 0.80 -28.15
N ASN A 487 -12.21 1.66 -27.22
CA ASN A 487 -11.92 3.10 -27.27
C ASN A 487 -10.42 3.39 -27.24
N ALA A 488 -9.64 2.66 -26.43
CA ALA A 488 -8.18 2.82 -26.37
C ALA A 488 -7.51 2.45 -27.71
N VAL A 489 -7.99 1.40 -28.38
CA VAL A 489 -7.52 1.03 -29.73
C VAL A 489 -7.83 2.13 -30.74
N VAL A 490 -9.07 2.61 -30.80
CA VAL A 490 -9.47 3.69 -31.72
C VAL A 490 -8.67 4.97 -31.46
N HIS A 491 -8.56 5.38 -30.19
CA HIS A 491 -7.81 6.57 -29.81
C HIS A 491 -6.34 6.49 -30.23
N ASN A 492 -5.68 5.34 -30.01
CA ASN A 492 -4.28 5.18 -30.37
C ASN A 492 -4.05 5.01 -31.87
N MET A 493 -5.05 4.56 -32.62
CA MET A 493 -5.04 4.58 -34.08
C MET A 493 -5.15 6.02 -34.64
N GLU A 494 -5.82 6.93 -33.95
CA GLU A 494 -5.99 8.33 -34.41
C GLU A 494 -4.89 9.28 -33.92
N LYS A 495 -4.45 9.13 -32.68
CA LYS A 495 -3.59 10.10 -31.97
C LYS A 495 -2.47 9.46 -31.16
N GLY A 496 -2.33 8.13 -31.21
CA GLY A 496 -1.37 7.39 -30.41
C GLY A 496 0.05 7.45 -30.98
N PRO A 497 1.07 7.18 -30.15
CA PRO A 497 2.46 7.19 -30.58
C PRO A 497 2.76 6.12 -31.64
N MET A 498 2.01 5.01 -31.64
CA MET A 498 2.14 3.89 -32.58
C MET A 498 1.05 3.91 -33.67
N GLN A 499 0.47 5.09 -33.95
CA GLN A 499 -0.64 5.27 -34.90
C GLN A 499 -0.42 4.57 -36.25
N THR A 500 0.75 4.77 -36.88
CA THR A 500 1.03 4.21 -38.22
C THR A 500 0.98 2.69 -38.20
N GLN A 501 1.68 2.07 -37.25
CA GLN A 501 1.76 0.62 -37.10
C GLN A 501 0.36 0.01 -36.81
N ILE A 502 -0.40 0.64 -35.91
CA ILE A 502 -1.77 0.18 -35.59
C ILE A 502 -2.68 0.33 -36.82
N SER A 503 -2.62 1.46 -37.52
CA SER A 503 -3.42 1.71 -38.71
C SER A 503 -3.13 0.71 -39.82
N ASP A 504 -1.87 0.33 -40.00
CA ASP A 504 -1.48 -0.67 -41.00
C ASP A 504 -1.96 -2.07 -40.62
N PHE A 505 -1.91 -2.47 -39.34
CA PHE A 505 -2.54 -3.72 -38.91
C PHE A 505 -4.04 -3.77 -39.16
N ILE A 506 -4.77 -2.67 -38.94
CA ILE A 506 -6.21 -2.61 -39.24
C ILE A 506 -6.48 -2.74 -40.73
N LYS A 507 -5.66 -2.12 -41.59
CA LYS A 507 -5.78 -2.25 -43.05
C LYS A 507 -5.50 -3.68 -43.54
N GLU A 508 -4.56 -4.37 -42.89
CA GLU A 508 -4.15 -5.75 -43.18
C GLU A 508 -5.14 -6.81 -42.66
N LEU A 509 -6.13 -6.44 -41.85
CA LEU A 509 -7.17 -7.36 -41.41
C LEU A 509 -7.94 -7.96 -42.61
N PRO A 510 -8.44 -9.20 -42.49
CA PRO A 510 -9.35 -9.77 -43.49
C PRO A 510 -10.52 -8.83 -43.78
N GLU A 511 -10.95 -8.72 -45.03
CA GLU A 511 -11.95 -7.74 -45.47
C GLU A 511 -13.26 -7.80 -44.65
N ASP A 512 -13.70 -9.01 -44.30
CA ASP A 512 -14.85 -9.24 -43.42
C ASP A 512 -14.64 -8.68 -42.00
N CYS A 513 -13.48 -8.97 -41.40
CA CYS A 513 -13.11 -8.47 -40.07
C CYS A 513 -12.98 -6.94 -40.06
N ARG A 514 -12.33 -6.37 -41.09
CA ARG A 514 -12.15 -4.93 -41.22
C ARG A 514 -13.49 -4.21 -41.38
N GLY A 515 -14.38 -4.71 -42.24
CA GLY A 515 -15.72 -4.13 -42.41
C GLY A 515 -16.57 -4.21 -41.12
N ARG A 516 -16.50 -5.33 -40.39
CA ARG A 516 -17.14 -5.46 -39.07
C ARG A 516 -16.56 -4.47 -38.06
N TRP A 517 -15.25 -4.26 -38.05
CA TRP A 517 -14.60 -3.28 -37.17
C TRP A 517 -15.03 -1.85 -37.48
N GLU A 518 -15.03 -1.45 -38.75
CA GLU A 518 -15.44 -0.10 -39.19
C GLU A 518 -16.91 0.18 -38.78
N SER A 519 -17.83 -0.73 -39.08
CA SER A 519 -19.25 -0.61 -38.68
C SER A 519 -19.42 -0.60 -37.16
N PHE A 520 -18.67 -1.44 -36.44
CA PHE A 520 -18.69 -1.45 -34.98
C PHE A 520 -18.25 -0.11 -34.38
N VAL A 521 -17.17 0.49 -34.88
CA VAL A 521 -16.66 1.79 -34.39
C VAL A 521 -17.64 2.93 -34.71
N GLU A 522 -18.12 3.01 -35.95
CA GLU A 522 -19.00 4.09 -36.40
C GLU A 522 -20.38 4.05 -35.74
N GLU A 523 -20.96 2.87 -35.56
CA GLU A 523 -22.33 2.71 -35.05
C GLU A 523 -22.35 2.28 -33.59
N THR A 524 -21.89 1.05 -33.31
CA THR A 524 -22.13 0.37 -32.02
C THR A 524 -21.35 1.02 -30.87
N LEU A 525 -20.06 1.27 -31.07
CA LEU A 525 -19.18 1.86 -30.07
C LEU A 525 -19.55 3.33 -29.82
N THR A 526 -19.80 4.09 -30.90
CA THR A 526 -20.24 5.49 -30.83
C THR A 526 -21.56 5.64 -30.07
N GLU A 527 -22.56 4.82 -30.39
CA GLU A 527 -23.84 4.82 -29.68
C GLU A 527 -23.70 4.37 -28.22
N THR A 528 -22.86 3.36 -27.95
CA THR A 528 -22.58 2.91 -26.58
C THR A 528 -21.91 4.02 -25.76
N ASN A 529 -20.92 4.71 -26.31
CA ASN A 529 -20.28 5.84 -25.68
C ASN A 529 -21.27 6.97 -25.42
N ARG A 530 -22.13 7.29 -26.40
CA ARG A 530 -23.20 8.28 -26.24
C ARG A 530 -24.10 7.93 -25.07
N ARG A 531 -24.55 6.67 -24.94
CA ARG A 531 -25.38 6.22 -23.80
C ARG A 531 -24.66 6.31 -22.47
N ASN A 532 -23.37 5.97 -22.43
CA ASN A 532 -22.57 6.02 -21.20
C ASN A 532 -22.29 7.44 -20.70
N THR A 533 -22.36 8.45 -21.58
CA THR A 533 -22.17 9.87 -21.23
C THR A 533 -23.50 10.57 -20.85
N VAL A 534 -24.64 9.88 -20.93
CA VAL A 534 -25.93 10.47 -20.51
C VAL A 534 -26.00 10.51 -18.99
N ASP A 535 -26.10 11.72 -18.42
CA ASP A 535 -26.36 11.92 -16.99
C ASP A 535 -27.65 11.22 -16.57
N LEU A 536 -27.54 10.30 -15.61
CA LEU A 536 -28.69 9.59 -15.02
C LEU A 536 -29.56 10.52 -14.15
N VAL A 537 -29.01 11.66 -13.72
CA VAL A 537 -29.75 12.76 -13.10
C VAL A 537 -30.07 13.78 -14.18
N SER A 538 -31.17 13.56 -14.89
CA SER A 538 -31.86 14.69 -15.49
C SER A 538 -32.28 15.59 -14.33
N THR A 539 -31.60 16.74 -14.19
CA THR A 539 -32.20 17.92 -13.56
C THR A 539 -33.38 18.34 -14.43
N HIS A 540 -34.45 17.55 -14.39
CA HIS A 540 -35.75 18.03 -14.79
C HIS A 540 -35.97 19.28 -13.96
N HIS A 541 -35.97 20.43 -14.64
CA HIS A 541 -36.43 21.68 -14.10
C HIS A 541 -37.74 21.41 -13.38
N LEU A 542 -37.66 21.31 -12.05
CA LEU A 542 -38.80 21.46 -11.17
C LEU A 542 -39.34 22.83 -11.57
N HIS A 543 -40.41 22.82 -12.36
CA HIS A 543 -41.20 24.01 -12.58
C HIS A 543 -41.58 24.49 -11.18
N SER A 544 -40.97 25.60 -10.79
CA SER A 544 -41.33 26.37 -9.62
C SER A 544 -42.79 26.79 -9.79
N SER A 545 -43.68 25.94 -9.28
CA SER A 545 -45.05 26.29 -8.96
C SER A 545 -45.03 26.63 -7.49
N SER A 546 -45.04 27.95 -7.28
CA SER A 546 -45.36 28.67 -6.05
C SER A 546 -46.21 27.93 -5.03
N GLU A 547 -45.86 28.19 -3.76
CA GLU A 547 -46.68 28.11 -2.55
C GLU A 547 -46.94 26.71 -2.00
N ASP A 548 -46.06 26.25 -1.10
CA ASP A 548 -46.42 26.01 0.30
C ASP A 548 -45.19 25.69 1.16
N GLU A 549 -45.25 26.15 2.40
CA GLU A 549 -44.22 26.15 3.44
C GLU A 549 -43.93 24.73 3.99
N ASP A 550 -42.73 24.59 4.58
CA ASP A 550 -42.36 23.65 5.64
C ASP A 550 -42.42 22.14 5.39
N ILE A 551 -41.38 21.58 4.73
CA ILE A 551 -40.80 20.28 5.10
C ILE A 551 -39.28 20.36 4.95
N GLU A 552 -38.56 20.54 6.06
CA GLU A 552 -37.14 20.17 6.18
C GLU A 552 -37.02 18.66 5.93
N SER A 553 -36.77 18.26 4.68
CA SER A 553 -36.44 16.87 4.36
C SER A 553 -34.94 16.64 4.53
N ALA A 554 -34.63 15.86 5.57
CA ALA A 554 -33.32 15.34 5.90
C ALA A 554 -32.80 14.37 4.83
N PHE A 555 -32.21 14.91 3.76
CA PHE A 555 -31.35 14.13 2.87
C PHE A 555 -29.89 14.56 3.08
N PRO A 556 -28.98 13.63 3.42
CA PRO A 556 -27.57 13.97 3.58
C PRO A 556 -27.02 14.49 2.26
N ASN A 557 -26.32 15.64 2.30
CA ASN A 557 -25.65 16.22 1.13
C ASN A 557 -24.84 15.17 0.38
N GLU A 558 -24.82 15.23 -0.95
CA GLU A 558 -24.09 14.33 -1.86
C GLU A 558 -22.60 14.18 -1.46
N LEU A 559 -22.02 15.22 -0.89
CA LEU A 559 -20.70 15.23 -0.26
C LEU A 559 -20.54 14.19 0.86
N SER A 560 -21.53 14.02 1.73
CA SER A 560 -21.52 13.03 2.82
C SER A 560 -21.62 11.59 2.33
N LEU A 561 -22.38 11.35 1.24
CA LEU A 561 -22.48 10.06 0.59
C LEU A 561 -21.17 9.70 -0.13
N GLN A 562 -20.52 10.68 -0.75
CA GLN A 562 -19.23 10.53 -1.41
C GLN A 562 -18.08 10.36 -0.41
N GLN A 563 -18.17 11.01 0.77
CA GLN A 563 -17.27 10.78 1.91
C GLN A 563 -17.47 9.39 2.50
N ALA A 564 -18.71 8.97 2.77
CA ALA A 564 -19.01 7.63 3.27
C ALA A 564 -18.56 6.53 2.30
N PHE A 565 -18.66 6.76 0.98
CA PHE A 565 -18.19 5.82 -0.04
C PHE A 565 -16.65 5.77 -0.14
N SER A 566 -15.98 6.89 0.08
CA SER A 566 -14.52 6.97 0.14
C SER A 566 -13.97 6.33 1.42
N GLU A 567 -14.66 6.54 2.56
CA GLU A 567 -14.37 5.87 3.84
C GLU A 567 -14.60 4.35 3.76
N TYR A 568 -15.65 3.92 3.05
CA TYR A 568 -15.93 2.50 2.79
C TYR A 568 -14.84 1.80 1.94
N GLN A 569 -14.22 2.52 0.99
CA GLN A 569 -13.15 1.96 0.16
C GLN A 569 -11.77 1.91 0.86
N ILE A 570 -11.56 2.72 1.91
CA ILE A 570 -10.29 2.83 2.63
C ILE A 570 -10.23 1.90 3.86
N GLN A 571 -11.37 1.41 4.37
CA GLN A 571 -11.37 0.55 5.56
C GLN A 571 -10.88 -0.89 5.27
N GLN A 572 -9.60 -1.15 5.54
CA GLN A 572 -9.24 -2.36 6.26
C GLN A 572 -9.95 -2.33 7.63
N MET A 573 -10.65 -3.40 7.98
CA MET A 573 -11.37 -3.54 9.25
C MET A 573 -10.50 -3.12 10.44
N THR A 574 -10.77 -1.94 10.98
CA THR A 574 -10.23 -1.41 12.23
C THR A 574 -11.38 -1.14 13.18
N ALA A 575 -11.11 -1.25 14.49
CA ALA A 575 -12.08 -1.39 15.58
C ALA A 575 -13.03 -0.19 15.83
N ASN A 576 -13.01 0.85 14.98
CA ASN A 576 -13.82 2.05 15.14
C ASN A 576 -15.21 1.96 14.48
N PHE A 577 -15.57 0.82 13.87
CA PHE A 577 -16.89 0.61 13.25
C PHE A 577 -18.05 0.60 14.27
N VAL A 578 -17.77 0.36 15.56
CA VAL A 578 -18.81 0.26 16.60
C VAL A 578 -19.29 1.65 17.08
N ASP A 579 -18.46 2.68 17.02
CA ASP A 579 -18.81 4.00 17.58
C ASP A 579 -19.65 4.88 16.64
N GLN A 580 -19.67 4.60 15.33
CA GLN A 580 -20.43 5.40 14.36
C GLN A 580 -21.83 4.84 14.06
N PHE A 581 -22.13 3.63 14.54
CA PHE A 581 -23.45 2.98 14.52
C PHE A 581 -23.88 2.56 15.94
N GLY A 582 -23.47 3.33 16.96
CA GLY A 582 -24.03 3.22 18.29
C GLY A 582 -25.55 3.36 18.23
N PHE A 583 -26.26 2.29 18.55
CA PHE A 583 -27.68 2.35 18.87
C PHE A 583 -27.85 3.41 19.96
N ASN A 584 -28.57 4.50 19.64
CA ASN A 584 -29.02 5.45 20.65
C ASN A 584 -30.08 4.73 21.51
N ASP A 585 -29.64 4.10 22.60
CA ASP A 585 -30.55 3.56 23.63
C ASP A 585 -31.37 4.68 24.33
N GLU A 586 -31.11 5.95 24.05
CA GLU A 586 -31.84 7.10 24.59
C GLU A 586 -33.08 7.53 23.77
N GLU A 587 -33.38 6.92 22.61
CA GLU A 587 -34.56 7.31 21.80
C GLU A 587 -35.84 6.50 22.09
N PHE A 588 -35.81 5.59 23.08
CA PHE A 588 -36.95 4.76 23.49
C PHE A 588 -37.43 4.96 24.92
N ALA A 589 -36.92 5.96 25.63
CA ALA A 589 -37.42 6.36 26.94
C ALA A 589 -37.85 7.84 26.87
N ASP A 590 -39.11 8.09 26.48
CA ASP A 590 -39.96 9.18 26.98
C ASP A 590 -41.21 9.34 26.09
N GLN A 591 -42.12 8.36 26.16
CA GLN A 591 -43.55 8.59 25.90
C GLN A 591 -44.38 7.73 26.86
N ASP A 592 -44.38 8.10 28.13
CA ASP A 592 -45.51 7.86 29.03
C ASP A 592 -45.35 8.74 30.26
N ASP A 593 -45.91 9.96 30.19
CA ASP A 593 -46.58 10.64 31.30
C ASP A 593 -46.97 12.06 30.87
N ASN A 594 -48.20 12.24 30.37
CA ASN A 594 -49.18 13.24 30.83
C ASN A 594 -50.36 13.41 29.84
N ILE A 595 -51.53 12.98 30.32
CA ILE A 595 -52.93 13.27 29.90
C ILE A 595 -53.54 12.39 28.80
#